data_AF-A0A7J8JCI8-F1
#
_entry.id   AF-A0A7J8JCI8-F1
#
_cell.length_a   1.000
_cell.length_b   1.000
_cell.length_c   1.000
_cell.angle_alpha   90.00
_cell.angle_beta   90.00
_cell.angle_gamma   90.00
#
_symmetry.space_group_name_H-M   'P 1'
#
loop_
_entity.id
_entity.type
_entity.pdbx_description
1 polymer ?
#
loop_
_entity_poly.entity_id
_entity_poly.type
_entity_poly.pdbx_seq_one_letter_code
_entity_poly.pdbx_strand_id
1 'polypeptide(L)'
;MVKQRWSVHTATDAQQGMLEEMQDSQTSKSSQPCQCDKTCLKDCVFTIDPSTARDLDDALSCKPLADGNAYEVGVHIADVSYFVPEESDLDKVAAERATSVYLVQKVVPMLPRPLCEELCSLNPMTDKLTFSVIWTLTPEGKILDEWFGRTVIRSCTKLSYEHAQSMIESPTERIPGTELPPVSPEHSSDEVHQAVLSLHRIAKELRKQRFSDGALRLDQINI
;
A
#
# COMPACT_ATOMS: atom_id res chain seq x y z
N MET A 1 -23.94 -10.98 4.76
CA MET A 1 -23.45 -12.09 5.59
C MET A 1 -23.31 -13.32 4.72
N VAL A 2 -22.13 -13.55 4.14
CA VAL A 2 -21.79 -14.79 3.41
C VAL A 2 -20.57 -15.34 4.13
N LYS A 3 -20.74 -16.40 4.94
CA LYS A 3 -19.60 -17.15 5.47
C LYS A 3 -19.00 -17.93 4.30
N GLN A 4 -17.89 -17.46 3.74
CA GLN A 4 -17.10 -18.28 2.82
C GLN A 4 -16.39 -19.36 3.65
N ARG A 5 -16.82 -20.61 3.45
CA ARG A 5 -16.23 -21.79 4.07
C ARG A 5 -15.12 -22.28 3.16
N TRP A 6 -13.87 -22.05 3.55
CA TRP A 6 -12.71 -22.54 2.80
C TRP A 6 -12.66 -24.07 2.88
N SER A 7 -12.63 -24.74 1.72
CA SER A 7 -12.63 -26.21 1.66
C SER A 7 -11.20 -26.75 1.63
N VAL A 8 -10.93 -27.70 2.52
CA VAL A 8 -9.59 -28.19 2.86
C VAL A 8 -9.38 -29.55 2.21
N HIS A 9 -8.49 -29.66 1.24
CA HIS A 9 -7.93 -30.95 0.83
C HIS A 9 -6.42 -30.74 0.86
N THR A 10 -5.75 -31.16 1.95
CA THR A 10 -4.28 -31.21 2.20
C THR A 10 -3.63 -30.26 3.23
N ALA A 11 -4.35 -29.73 4.24
CA ALA A 11 -3.69 -29.00 5.33
C ALA A 11 -3.22 -29.95 6.46
N THR A 12 -2.05 -29.68 7.05
CA THR A 12 -1.60 -30.30 8.31
C THR A 12 -2.37 -29.75 9.51
N ASP A 13 -2.45 -30.48 10.63
CA ASP A 13 -3.22 -30.07 11.83
C ASP A 13 -2.85 -28.66 12.35
N ALA A 14 -1.57 -28.26 12.26
CA ALA A 14 -1.11 -26.92 12.61
C ALA A 14 -1.62 -25.83 11.65
N GLN A 15 -1.70 -26.12 10.35
CA GLN A 15 -2.25 -25.19 9.36
C GLN A 15 -3.77 -25.02 9.52
N GLN A 16 -4.45 -26.03 10.06
CA GLN A 16 -5.87 -25.98 10.31
C GLN A 16 -6.21 -25.09 11.51
N GLY A 17 -5.45 -25.17 12.61
CA GLY A 17 -5.57 -24.26 13.75
C GLY A 17 -5.34 -22.80 13.39
N MET A 18 -4.30 -22.52 12.58
CA MET A 18 -4.03 -21.16 12.08
C MET A 18 -5.17 -20.61 11.20
N LEU A 19 -5.80 -21.45 10.37
CA LEU A 19 -6.92 -21.03 9.51
C LEU A 19 -8.20 -20.77 10.31
N GLU A 20 -8.42 -21.51 11.40
CA GLU A 20 -9.51 -21.27 12.34
C GLU A 20 -9.30 -19.95 13.10
N GLU A 21 -8.08 -19.68 13.60
CA GLU A 21 -7.72 -18.37 14.18
C GLU A 21 -7.89 -17.21 13.19
N MET A 22 -7.59 -17.42 11.91
CA MET A 22 -7.82 -16.42 10.86
C MET A 22 -9.31 -16.17 10.62
N GLN A 23 -10.16 -17.21 10.63
CA GLN A 23 -11.61 -17.08 10.49
C GLN A 23 -12.24 -16.38 11.70
N ASP A 24 -11.77 -16.68 12.91
CA ASP A 24 -12.22 -16.03 14.14
C ASP A 24 -11.72 -14.58 14.23
N SER A 25 -10.50 -14.31 13.78
CA SER A 25 -9.97 -12.95 13.64
C SER A 25 -10.78 -12.12 12.65
N GLN A 26 -11.19 -12.69 11.50
CA GLN A 26 -12.07 -12.01 10.54
C GLN A 26 -13.47 -11.76 11.11
N THR A 27 -14.06 -12.74 11.81
CA THR A 27 -15.45 -12.67 12.28
C THR A 27 -15.62 -11.78 13.52
N SER A 28 -14.64 -11.78 14.42
CA SER A 28 -14.66 -10.93 15.62
C SER A 28 -14.39 -9.47 15.27
N LYS A 29 -13.40 -9.20 14.41
CA LYS A 29 -12.95 -7.85 14.06
C LYS A 29 -13.83 -7.13 13.03
N SER A 30 -14.71 -7.82 12.32
CA SER A 30 -15.72 -7.17 11.45
C SER A 30 -16.87 -6.51 12.24
N SER A 31 -16.95 -6.73 13.55
CA SER A 31 -18.06 -6.29 14.41
C SER A 31 -17.69 -5.21 15.43
N GLN A 32 -16.40 -4.90 15.58
CA GLN A 32 -15.92 -3.79 16.41
C GLN A 32 -15.78 -2.51 15.57
N PRO A 33 -16.15 -1.33 16.09
CA PRO A 33 -15.87 -0.07 15.41
C PRO A 33 -14.36 0.06 15.22
N CYS A 34 -13.93 0.28 13.97
CA CYS A 34 -12.53 0.49 13.62
C CYS A 34 -12.00 1.71 14.40
N GLN A 35 -11.10 1.44 15.34
CA GLN A 35 -10.43 2.46 16.15
C GLN A 35 -9.33 3.09 15.30
N CYS A 36 -9.74 3.89 14.31
CA CYS A 36 -8.84 4.64 13.44
C CYS A 36 -8.79 6.10 13.89
N ASP A 37 -7.59 6.68 13.84
CA ASP A 37 -7.33 8.06 14.26
C ASP A 37 -7.78 9.05 13.17
N LYS A 38 -7.70 8.64 11.90
CA LYS A 38 -8.10 9.45 10.73
C LYS A 38 -8.67 8.57 9.60
N THR A 39 -9.70 9.08 8.93
CA THR A 39 -10.31 8.41 7.77
C THR A 39 -9.88 9.10 6.48
N CYS A 40 -9.28 8.35 5.56
CA CYS A 40 -8.78 8.81 4.27
C CYS A 40 -9.55 8.18 3.08
N LEU A 41 -10.78 7.71 3.33
CA LEU A 41 -11.62 7.02 2.33
C LEU A 41 -12.01 7.87 1.12
N LYS A 42 -11.95 9.20 1.24
CA LYS A 42 -12.27 10.16 0.18
C LYS A 42 -11.04 10.77 -0.47
N ASP A 43 -9.86 10.45 0.05
CA ASP A 43 -8.60 10.97 -0.47
C ASP A 43 -8.17 10.15 -1.69
N CYS A 44 -7.53 10.80 -2.66
CA CYS A 44 -6.96 10.10 -3.81
C CYS A 44 -5.71 9.33 -3.37
N VAL A 45 -5.92 8.06 -3.00
CA VAL A 45 -4.86 7.12 -2.58
C VAL A 45 -4.70 6.03 -3.64
N PHE A 46 -3.48 5.67 -4.01
CA PHE A 46 -3.21 4.63 -5.01
C PHE A 46 -1.91 3.88 -4.71
N THR A 47 -1.75 2.68 -5.27
CA THR A 47 -0.50 1.91 -5.15
C THR A 47 0.29 1.95 -6.46
N ILE A 48 1.61 1.77 -6.40
CA ILE A 48 2.50 1.67 -7.57
C ILE A 48 3.43 0.48 -7.37
N ASP A 49 3.18 -0.60 -8.11
CA ASP A 49 3.85 -1.88 -7.88
C ASP A 49 4.32 -2.52 -9.20
N PRO A 50 5.13 -3.58 -9.18
CA PRO A 50 5.28 -4.44 -10.35
C PRO A 50 3.90 -4.96 -10.82
N SER A 51 3.70 -5.11 -12.12
CA SER A 51 2.44 -5.61 -12.70
C SER A 51 2.04 -7.00 -12.17
N THR A 52 3.02 -7.80 -11.73
CA THR A 52 2.84 -9.15 -11.16
C THR A 52 2.60 -9.18 -9.65
N ALA A 53 2.64 -8.03 -8.95
CA ALA A 53 2.51 -7.96 -7.50
C ALA A 53 1.11 -8.40 -7.02
N ARG A 54 1.07 -9.08 -5.86
CA ARG A 54 -0.17 -9.58 -5.24
C ARG A 54 -0.37 -9.06 -3.82
N ASP A 55 0.74 -8.90 -3.14
CA ASP A 55 0.96 -8.31 -1.82
C ASP A 55 1.29 -6.83 -2.00
N LEU A 56 0.28 -5.97 -1.93
CA LEU A 56 0.43 -4.51 -2.03
C LEU A 56 0.50 -3.95 -0.61
N ASP A 57 1.69 -3.62 -0.15
CA ASP A 57 1.91 -3.24 1.26
C ASP A 57 1.80 -1.73 1.48
N ASP A 58 2.14 -0.93 0.46
CA ASP A 58 2.18 0.53 0.53
C ASP A 58 1.26 1.20 -0.49
N ALA A 59 0.70 2.33 -0.08
CA ALA A 59 -0.05 3.23 -0.94
C ALA A 59 0.38 4.68 -0.69
N LEU A 60 0.21 5.51 -1.72
CA LEU A 60 0.63 6.90 -1.74
C LEU A 60 -0.57 7.81 -1.97
N SER A 61 -0.51 9.00 -1.37
CA SER A 61 -1.40 10.12 -1.66
C SER A 61 -0.62 11.42 -1.72
N CYS A 62 -1.06 12.35 -2.55
CA CYS A 62 -0.46 13.67 -2.68
C CYS A 62 -1.52 14.67 -3.10
N LYS A 63 -1.75 15.68 -2.25
CA LYS A 63 -2.67 16.78 -2.55
C LYS A 63 -1.98 18.13 -2.34
N PRO A 64 -2.14 19.10 -3.26
CA PRO A 64 -1.71 20.47 -3.02
C PRO A 64 -2.57 21.11 -1.93
N LEU A 65 -1.95 21.91 -1.05
CA LEU A 65 -2.68 22.71 -0.06
C LEU A 65 -3.13 24.04 -0.66
N ALA A 66 -4.14 24.66 -0.04
CA ALA A 66 -4.87 25.81 -0.58
C ALA A 66 -4.02 27.07 -0.84
N ASP A 67 -2.84 27.16 -0.23
CA ASP A 67 -1.89 28.26 -0.42
C ASP A 67 -0.96 28.06 -1.62
N GLY A 68 -1.01 26.89 -2.28
CA GLY A 68 -0.19 26.54 -3.44
C GLY A 68 1.30 26.38 -3.15
N ASN A 69 1.72 26.52 -1.89
CA ASN A 69 3.12 26.52 -1.46
C ASN A 69 3.52 25.25 -0.72
N ALA A 70 2.59 24.33 -0.50
CA ALA A 70 2.83 23.08 0.18
C ALA A 70 1.94 21.95 -0.34
N TYR A 71 2.36 20.73 -0.07
CA TYR A 71 1.66 19.49 -0.39
C TYR A 71 1.43 18.69 0.89
N GLU A 72 0.26 18.10 1.05
CA GLU A 72 0.06 17.01 2.01
C GLU A 72 0.37 15.70 1.27
N VAL A 73 1.42 15.01 1.70
CA VAL A 73 1.88 13.73 1.15
C VAL A 73 1.68 12.65 2.19
N GLY A 74 0.97 11.59 1.81
CA GLY A 74 0.71 10.44 2.65
C GLY A 74 1.41 9.18 2.14
N VAL A 75 2.03 8.44 3.06
CA VAL A 75 2.44 7.05 2.86
C VAL A 75 1.58 6.20 3.79
N HIS A 76 0.87 5.24 3.22
CA HIS A 76 -0.10 4.41 3.92
C HIS A 76 0.36 2.95 3.83
N ILE A 77 0.77 2.37 4.96
CA ILE A 77 1.27 0.99 5.03
C ILE A 77 0.16 0.08 5.55
N ALA A 78 -0.03 -1.12 5.00
CA ALA A 78 -1.00 -2.09 5.50
C ALA A 78 -0.82 -2.36 7.01
N ASP A 79 -1.91 -2.30 7.79
CA ASP A 79 -1.84 -2.55 9.25
C ASP A 79 -1.85 -4.05 9.54
N VAL A 80 -0.73 -4.72 9.25
CA VAL A 80 -0.53 -6.15 9.54
C VAL A 80 -0.60 -6.43 11.05
N SER A 81 -0.17 -5.48 11.88
CA SER A 81 -0.19 -5.59 13.35
C SER A 81 -1.60 -5.77 13.90
N TYR A 82 -2.61 -5.23 13.21
CA TYR A 82 -4.00 -5.45 13.55
C TYR A 82 -4.41 -6.91 13.40
N PHE A 83 -3.87 -7.64 12.42
CA PHE A 83 -4.25 -9.01 12.12
C PHE A 83 -3.35 -10.08 12.76
N VAL A 84 -2.13 -9.71 13.17
CA VAL A 84 -1.15 -10.62 13.79
C VAL A 84 -0.89 -10.14 15.22
N PRO A 85 -1.66 -10.63 16.22
CA PRO A 85 -1.42 -10.29 17.62
C PRO A 85 -0.08 -10.86 18.09
N GLU A 86 0.63 -10.09 18.89
CA GLU A 86 1.88 -10.52 19.55
C GLU A 86 1.66 -11.82 20.35
N GLU A 87 2.65 -12.72 20.31
CA GLU A 87 2.64 -14.04 20.99
C GLU A 87 1.61 -15.06 20.48
N SER A 88 0.84 -14.73 19.43
CA SER A 88 -0.05 -15.68 18.75
C SER A 88 0.74 -16.75 18.00
N ASP A 89 0.10 -17.88 17.66
CA ASP A 89 0.75 -18.91 16.85
C ASP A 89 1.09 -18.40 15.44
N LEU A 90 0.26 -17.48 14.92
CA LEU A 90 0.55 -16.76 13.68
C LEU A 90 1.82 -15.89 13.79
N ASP A 91 1.98 -15.18 14.90
CA ASP A 91 3.17 -14.35 15.17
C ASP A 91 4.43 -15.21 15.31
N LYS A 92 4.38 -16.33 16.03
CA LYS A 92 5.50 -17.27 16.14
C LYS A 92 5.96 -17.79 14.78
N VAL A 93 5.01 -18.20 13.93
CA VAL A 93 5.35 -18.68 12.57
C VAL A 93 5.90 -17.54 11.70
N ALA A 94 5.37 -16.33 11.84
CA ALA A 94 5.89 -15.15 11.13
C ALA A 94 7.33 -14.84 11.58
N ALA A 95 7.60 -14.88 12.89
CA ALA A 95 8.91 -14.68 13.48
C ALA A 95 9.91 -15.76 13.06
N GLU A 96 9.48 -17.03 13.00
CA GLU A 96 10.31 -18.15 12.52
C GLU A 96 10.70 -17.99 11.03
N ARG A 97 9.76 -17.53 10.19
CA ARG A 97 10.01 -17.32 8.76
C ARG A 97 10.81 -16.04 8.48
N ALA A 98 10.61 -15.01 9.30
CA ALA A 98 11.20 -13.67 9.26
C ALA A 98 10.96 -12.83 8.00
N THR A 99 10.90 -13.43 6.80
CA THR A 99 10.69 -12.72 5.53
C THR A 99 10.02 -13.63 4.50
N SER A 100 9.32 -13.02 3.55
CA SER A 100 8.92 -13.69 2.32
C SER A 100 10.14 -13.94 1.43
N VAL A 101 10.19 -15.10 0.77
CA VAL A 101 11.26 -15.47 -0.16
C VAL A 101 10.71 -15.44 -1.59
N TYR A 102 11.22 -14.52 -2.40
CA TYR A 102 10.84 -14.35 -3.80
C TYR A 102 11.77 -15.18 -4.69
N LEU A 103 11.25 -16.27 -5.25
CA LEU A 103 11.93 -17.05 -6.28
C LEU A 103 11.39 -16.65 -7.66
N VAL A 104 12.15 -16.98 -8.72
CA VAL A 104 11.79 -16.65 -10.11
C VAL A 104 10.36 -17.09 -10.46
N GLN A 105 9.95 -18.27 -10.01
CA GLN A 105 8.68 -18.90 -10.37
C GLN A 105 7.62 -18.85 -9.27
N LYS A 106 7.99 -18.55 -8.02
CA LYS A 106 7.06 -18.61 -6.89
C LYS A 106 7.53 -17.77 -5.71
N VAL A 107 6.58 -17.38 -4.87
CA VAL A 107 6.86 -16.75 -3.57
C VAL A 107 6.56 -17.75 -2.46
N VAL A 108 7.47 -17.86 -1.50
CA VAL A 108 7.24 -18.52 -0.21
C VAL A 108 6.91 -17.42 0.80
N PRO A 109 5.62 -17.23 1.15
CA PRO A 109 5.21 -16.06 1.91
C PRO A 109 5.52 -16.22 3.40
N MET A 110 5.86 -15.12 4.05
CA MET A 110 6.00 -15.05 5.51
C MET A 110 4.67 -15.37 6.20
N LEU A 111 3.59 -14.74 5.75
CA LEU A 111 2.25 -14.91 6.31
C LEU A 111 1.37 -15.80 5.41
N PRO A 112 0.26 -16.35 5.91
CA PRO A 112 -0.68 -17.10 5.08
C PRO A 112 -1.24 -16.26 3.92
N ARG A 113 -1.41 -16.89 2.75
CA ARG A 113 -1.87 -16.20 1.53
C ARG A 113 -3.16 -15.38 1.69
N PRO A 114 -4.21 -15.83 2.39
CA PRO A 114 -5.41 -15.01 2.55
C PRO A 114 -5.14 -13.72 3.34
N LEU A 115 -4.13 -13.71 4.22
CA LEU A 115 -3.76 -12.51 4.97
C LEU A 115 -2.94 -11.55 4.10
N CYS A 116 -1.96 -12.08 3.35
CA CYS A 116 -1.14 -11.29 2.42
C CYS A 116 -1.98 -10.75 1.25
N GLU A 117 -2.58 -11.62 0.44
CA GLU A 117 -3.12 -11.28 -0.89
C GLU A 117 -4.53 -10.65 -0.81
N GLU A 118 -5.29 -10.90 0.26
CA GLU A 118 -6.67 -10.40 0.38
C GLU A 118 -6.84 -9.37 1.49
N LEU A 119 -6.51 -9.69 2.75
CA LEU A 119 -6.82 -8.83 3.89
C LEU A 119 -5.89 -7.60 3.99
N CYS A 120 -4.58 -7.83 4.03
CA CYS A 120 -3.58 -6.78 4.22
C CYS A 120 -3.26 -6.06 2.92
N SER A 121 -3.23 -6.79 1.79
CA SER A 121 -2.97 -6.18 0.48
C SER A 121 -3.95 -5.04 0.21
N LEU A 122 -3.39 -3.88 -0.14
CA LEU A 122 -4.09 -2.63 -0.41
C LEU A 122 -4.79 -2.61 -1.79
N ASN A 123 -5.52 -3.70 -2.05
CA ASN A 123 -6.30 -3.91 -3.27
C ASN A 123 -7.24 -2.72 -3.54
N PRO A 124 -7.40 -2.32 -4.82
CA PRO A 124 -8.20 -1.16 -5.18
C PRO A 124 -9.68 -1.35 -4.83
N MET A 125 -10.38 -0.22 -4.64
CA MET A 125 -11.82 -0.10 -4.43
C MET A 125 -12.33 -0.84 -3.17
N THR A 126 -11.44 -1.18 -2.24
CA THR A 126 -11.75 -1.89 -1.00
C THR A 126 -11.23 -1.10 0.20
N ASP A 127 -11.98 -1.10 1.31
CA ASP A 127 -11.56 -0.44 2.54
C ASP A 127 -10.44 -1.24 3.22
N LYS A 128 -9.37 -0.56 3.57
CA LYS A 128 -8.15 -1.17 4.12
C LYS A 128 -7.64 -0.42 5.34
N LEU A 129 -7.31 -1.20 6.37
CA LEU A 129 -6.67 -0.70 7.57
C LEU A 129 -5.20 -0.47 7.27
N THR A 130 -4.72 0.71 7.62
CA THR A 130 -3.37 1.16 7.34
C THR A 130 -2.78 1.88 8.54
N PHE A 131 -1.47 1.83 8.68
CA PHE A 131 -0.69 2.74 9.49
C PHE A 131 -0.07 3.78 8.57
N SER A 132 -0.38 5.04 8.80
CA SER A 132 -0.01 6.11 7.88
C SER A 132 0.97 7.10 8.48
N VAL A 133 1.82 7.61 7.61
CA VAL A 133 2.62 8.80 7.84
C VAL A 133 2.17 9.86 6.86
N ILE A 134 1.82 11.04 7.38
CA ILE A 134 1.35 12.16 6.57
C ILE A 134 2.24 13.35 6.87
N TRP A 135 2.85 13.91 5.83
CA TRP A 135 3.66 15.11 5.92
C TRP A 135 3.01 16.28 5.22
N THR A 136 3.21 17.46 5.77
CA THR A 136 3.10 18.70 5.00
C THR A 136 4.49 19.05 4.46
N LEU A 137 4.68 19.00 3.15
CA LEU A 137 5.96 19.20 2.47
C LEU A 137 5.96 20.48 1.62
N THR A 138 7.09 21.18 1.57
CA THR A 138 7.34 22.19 0.53
C THR A 138 7.59 21.51 -0.82
N PRO A 139 7.53 22.24 -1.96
CA PRO A 139 7.86 21.69 -3.28
C PRO A 139 9.29 21.13 -3.38
N GLU A 140 10.20 21.60 -2.52
CA GLU A 140 11.59 21.14 -2.41
C GLU A 140 11.74 19.91 -1.49
N GLY A 141 10.65 19.43 -0.89
CA GLY A 141 10.65 18.27 0.01
C GLY A 141 11.02 18.58 1.45
N LYS A 142 10.97 19.85 1.90
CA LYS A 142 11.17 20.17 3.32
C LYS A 142 9.91 19.85 4.13
N ILE A 143 10.07 19.17 5.25
CA ILE A 143 8.99 18.84 6.17
C ILE A 143 8.61 20.09 6.97
N LEU A 144 7.33 20.47 6.91
CA LEU A 144 6.73 21.55 7.69
C LEU A 144 5.95 21.02 8.89
N ASP A 145 5.28 19.88 8.72
CA ASP A 145 4.51 19.19 9.75
C ASP A 145 4.50 17.68 9.47
N GLU A 146 4.34 16.87 10.52
CA GLU A 146 4.30 15.42 10.44
C GLU A 146 3.22 14.84 11.35
N TRP A 147 2.55 13.80 10.85
CA TRP A 147 1.51 13.08 11.56
C TRP A 147 1.67 11.58 11.36
N PHE A 148 1.45 10.82 12.43
CA PHE A 148 1.51 9.37 12.47
C PHE A 148 0.25 8.83 13.13
N GLY A 149 -0.34 7.77 12.59
CA GLY A 149 -1.49 7.12 13.21
C GLY A 149 -2.15 6.06 12.36
N ARG A 150 -3.14 5.39 12.94
CA ARG A 150 -3.93 4.38 12.24
C ARG A 150 -5.01 5.03 11.39
N THR A 151 -5.14 4.56 10.16
CA THR A 151 -6.06 5.10 9.17
C THR A 151 -6.85 4.01 8.46
N VAL A 152 -7.96 4.43 7.84
CA VAL A 152 -8.66 3.62 6.84
C VAL A 152 -8.59 4.31 5.50
N ILE A 153 -8.08 3.61 4.50
CA ILE A 153 -7.98 4.08 3.12
C ILE A 153 -8.86 3.23 2.21
N ARG A 154 -9.15 3.77 1.02
CA ARG A 154 -9.72 3.02 -0.10
C ARG A 154 -8.91 3.36 -1.34
N SER A 155 -7.99 2.48 -1.73
CA SER A 155 -7.14 2.71 -2.90
C SER A 155 -8.02 2.90 -4.15
N CYS A 156 -7.86 4.00 -4.87
CA CYS A 156 -8.66 4.32 -6.04
C CYS A 156 -8.20 3.56 -7.29
N THR A 157 -6.94 3.12 -7.34
CA THR A 157 -6.40 2.34 -8.45
C THR A 157 -5.09 1.62 -8.06
N LYS A 158 -4.77 0.55 -8.80
CA LYS A 158 -3.50 -0.18 -8.70
C LYS A 158 -2.67 0.15 -9.94
N LEU A 159 -1.69 1.03 -9.80
CA LEU A 159 -0.78 1.37 -10.90
C LEU A 159 0.36 0.36 -10.98
N SER A 160 0.94 0.24 -12.18
CA SER A 160 2.22 -0.40 -12.36
C SER A 160 3.31 0.64 -12.57
N TYR A 161 4.58 0.26 -12.47
CA TYR A 161 5.68 1.17 -12.80
C TYR A 161 5.59 1.70 -14.23
N GLU A 162 5.13 0.88 -15.18
CA GLU A 162 4.91 1.30 -16.57
C GLU A 162 3.83 2.38 -16.66
N HIS A 163 2.70 2.20 -15.98
CA HIS A 163 1.64 3.22 -15.94
C HIS A 163 2.14 4.54 -15.34
N ALA A 164 2.82 4.47 -14.19
CA ALA A 164 3.37 5.65 -13.52
C ALA A 164 4.46 6.33 -14.38
N GLN A 165 5.28 5.56 -15.08
CA GLN A 165 6.30 6.07 -15.98
C GLN A 165 5.67 6.79 -17.18
N SER A 166 4.65 6.21 -17.82
CA SER A 166 3.90 6.86 -18.89
C SER A 166 3.29 8.20 -18.43
N MET A 167 2.75 8.25 -17.21
CA MET A 167 2.25 9.50 -16.61
C MET A 167 3.35 10.57 -16.47
N ILE A 168 4.57 10.16 -16.10
CA ILE A 168 5.73 11.07 -15.94
C ILE A 168 6.24 11.56 -17.29
N GLU A 169 6.27 10.70 -18.31
CA GLU A 169 6.76 11.02 -19.66
C GLU A 169 5.79 11.92 -20.45
N SER A 170 4.50 11.81 -20.16
CA SER A 170 3.43 12.57 -20.81
C SER A 170 2.71 13.50 -19.82
N PRO A 171 3.35 14.58 -19.32
CA PRO A 171 2.81 15.39 -18.22
C PRO A 171 1.60 16.25 -18.59
N THR A 172 1.45 16.59 -19.87
CA THR A 172 0.36 17.46 -20.39
C THR A 172 -0.65 16.72 -21.26
N GLU A 173 -0.34 15.48 -21.64
CA GLU A 173 -1.18 14.69 -22.52
C GLU A 173 -2.03 13.73 -21.72
N ARG A 174 -3.28 13.57 -22.13
CA ARG A 174 -4.18 12.61 -21.52
C ARG A 174 -3.87 11.22 -22.04
N ILE A 175 -3.45 10.33 -21.14
CA ILE A 175 -3.23 8.93 -21.48
C ILE A 175 -4.59 8.26 -21.76
N PRO A 176 -4.75 7.52 -22.87
CA PRO A 176 -5.98 6.80 -23.15
C PRO A 176 -6.36 5.86 -22.01
N GLY A 177 -7.64 5.86 -21.62
CA GLY A 177 -8.12 4.99 -20.54
C GLY A 177 -7.99 3.48 -20.81
N THR A 178 -7.72 3.08 -22.07
CA THR A 178 -7.42 1.70 -22.45
C THR A 178 -6.03 1.23 -22.01
N GLU A 179 -5.11 2.17 -21.77
CA GLU A 179 -3.72 1.91 -21.36
C GLU A 179 -3.52 2.09 -19.86
N LEU A 180 -4.58 2.45 -19.13
CA LEU A 180 -4.57 2.63 -17.70
C LEU A 180 -5.40 1.55 -17.00
N PRO A 181 -5.03 1.18 -15.76
CA PRO A 181 -5.83 0.26 -14.97
C PRO A 181 -7.16 0.92 -14.57
N PRO A 182 -8.15 0.12 -14.13
CA PRO A 182 -9.41 0.64 -13.62
C PRO A 182 -9.19 1.64 -12.47
N VAL A 183 -9.90 2.77 -12.53
CA VAL A 183 -9.91 3.81 -11.49
C VAL A 183 -11.30 3.85 -10.85
N SER A 184 -11.34 4.04 -9.53
CA SER A 184 -12.58 4.21 -8.77
C SER A 184 -13.43 5.34 -9.37
N PRO A 185 -14.76 5.18 -9.48
CA PRO A 185 -15.64 6.22 -10.04
C PRO A 185 -15.66 7.52 -9.22
N GLU A 186 -15.17 7.48 -7.98
CA GLU A 186 -15.07 8.65 -7.10
C GLU A 186 -13.89 9.57 -7.46
N HIS A 187 -12.91 9.07 -8.24
CA HIS A 187 -11.71 9.79 -8.63
C HIS A 187 -11.54 9.80 -10.15
N SER A 188 -10.82 10.80 -10.67
CA SER A 188 -10.50 10.87 -12.10
C SER A 188 -9.10 10.35 -12.40
N SER A 189 -8.89 9.83 -13.61
CA SER A 189 -7.55 9.49 -14.11
C SER A 189 -6.59 10.67 -14.02
N ASP A 190 -7.11 11.87 -14.25
CA ASP A 190 -6.34 13.11 -14.33
C ASP A 190 -5.88 13.53 -12.92
N GLU A 191 -6.71 13.30 -11.89
CA GLU A 191 -6.33 13.52 -10.49
C GLU A 191 -5.16 12.63 -10.07
N VAL A 192 -5.24 11.32 -10.37
CA VAL A 192 -4.15 10.36 -10.10
C VAL A 192 -2.89 10.78 -10.86
N HIS A 193 -3.03 11.18 -12.13
CA HIS A 193 -1.91 11.64 -12.96
C HIS A 193 -1.22 12.86 -12.35
N GLN A 194 -1.97 13.87 -11.91
CA GLN A 194 -1.40 15.05 -11.24
C GLN A 194 -0.73 14.71 -9.90
N ALA A 195 -1.29 13.77 -9.14
CA ALA A 195 -0.68 13.29 -7.90
C ALA A 195 0.67 12.59 -8.17
N VAL A 196 0.74 11.72 -9.18
CA VAL A 196 1.98 11.05 -9.61
C VAL A 196 3.04 12.07 -10.05
N LEU A 197 2.66 13.08 -10.85
CA LEU A 197 3.57 14.14 -11.28
C LEU A 197 4.11 14.96 -10.09
N SER A 198 3.23 15.31 -9.15
CA SER A 198 3.61 16.05 -7.94
C SER A 198 4.57 15.24 -7.07
N LEU A 199 4.27 13.96 -6.84
CA LEU A 199 5.16 13.03 -6.14
C LEU A 199 6.50 12.90 -6.85
N HIS A 200 6.52 12.75 -8.18
CA HIS A 200 7.75 12.64 -8.95
C HIS A 200 8.63 13.89 -8.81
N ARG A 201 8.02 15.08 -8.85
CA ARG A 201 8.73 16.36 -8.67
C ARG A 201 9.38 16.44 -7.28
N ILE A 202 8.62 16.15 -6.23
CA ILE A 202 9.13 16.16 -4.85
C ILE A 202 10.23 15.10 -4.67
N ALA A 203 10.03 13.89 -5.19
CA ALA A 203 11.00 12.80 -5.12
C ALA A 203 12.32 13.13 -5.83
N LYS A 204 12.28 13.91 -6.92
CA LYS A 204 13.49 14.41 -7.60
C LYS A 204 14.32 15.33 -6.72
N GLU A 205 13.69 16.30 -6.05
CA GLU A 205 14.39 17.21 -5.14
C GLU A 205 14.92 16.48 -3.91
N LEU A 206 14.11 15.61 -3.29
CA LEU A 206 14.56 14.75 -2.18
C LEU A 206 15.75 13.87 -2.56
N ARG A 207 15.72 13.27 -3.76
CA ARG A 207 16.84 12.46 -4.26
C ARG A 207 18.10 13.31 -4.45
N LYS A 208 17.97 14.49 -5.04
CA LYS A 208 19.09 15.42 -5.26
C LYS A 208 19.72 15.84 -3.93
N GLN A 209 18.90 16.24 -2.97
CA GLN A 209 19.32 16.60 -1.61
C GLN A 209 20.03 15.43 -0.92
N ARG A 210 19.47 14.22 -1.02
CA ARG A 210 20.07 13.01 -0.44
C ARG A 210 21.50 12.76 -0.95
N PHE A 211 21.78 13.02 -2.23
CA PHE A 211 23.14 12.88 -2.78
C PHE A 211 24.05 14.06 -2.41
N SER A 212 23.55 15.29 -2.32
CA SER A 212 24.35 16.40 -1.80
C SER A 212 24.75 16.18 -0.34
N ASP A 213 23.94 15.45 0.41
CA ASP A 213 24.17 15.10 1.82
C ASP A 213 25.06 13.84 1.98
N GLY A 214 25.65 13.35 0.88
CA GLY A 214 26.66 12.29 0.92
C GLY A 214 26.12 10.86 0.77
N ALA A 215 24.88 10.68 0.30
CA ALA A 215 24.39 9.34 0.01
C ALA A 215 25.16 8.66 -1.14
N LEU A 216 25.32 7.35 -1.01
CA LEU A 216 25.98 6.50 -1.99
C LEU A 216 24.94 5.63 -2.72
N ARG A 217 25.11 5.40 -4.01
CA ARG A 217 24.29 4.49 -4.84
C ARG A 217 25.19 3.50 -5.56
N LEU A 218 25.05 2.22 -5.25
CA LEU A 218 25.86 1.12 -5.77
C LEU A 218 24.93 0.04 -6.33
N ASP A 219 24.24 0.35 -7.42
CA ASP A 219 23.31 -0.60 -8.04
C ASP A 219 24.10 -1.65 -8.83
N GLN A 220 23.77 -2.93 -8.62
CA GLN A 220 24.25 -4.03 -9.46
C GLN A 220 23.23 -4.35 -10.54
N ILE A 221 23.68 -4.98 -11.62
CA ILE A 221 22.78 -5.52 -12.63
C ILE A 221 22.05 -6.71 -12.00
N ASN A 222 20.74 -6.62 -11.90
CA ASN A 222 19.89 -7.76 -11.56
C ASN A 222 19.69 -8.61 -12.81
N ILE A 223 20.13 -9.87 -12.78
CA ILE A 223 20.03 -10.86 -13.87
C ILE A 223 18.85 -11.79 -13.59
#